data_AF-A0A9E2XPS2-F1
#
_entry.id   AF-A0A9E2XPS2-F1
#
_cell.length_a   1.000
_cell.length_b   1.000
_cell.length_c   1.000
_cell.angle_alpha   90.00
_cell.angle_beta   90.00
_cell.angle_gamma   90.00
#
_symmetry.space_group_name_H-M   'P 1'
#
loop_
_entity.id
_entity.type
_entity.pdbx_description
1 polymer ?
#
loop_
_entity_poly.entity_id
_entity_poly.type
_entity_poly.pdbx_seq_one_letter_code
_entity_poly.pdbx_strand_id
1 'polypeptide(L)'
;MRQSLHADEAKAVTNGDGFGIGWYGEREQPAVYREVMPAWSDENLLSICASVRSRLFFAHVRAATGTGIARQNCHPYTSGRWLFMHNGQVGGYSQIRRALEARVPDYLFAERRGATDSELLFLLIIARLDLGASVADAVTQVLRETLAMMQVLHVSAPLRFAATLSDGETLHAFRWSSDKLAPTLYVHQPSAGGMLVASEPLEDGHEGWEMMAPGTMLSLSANGVESRALR
;
A
#
# COMPACT_ATOMS: atom_id res chain seq x y z
N MET A 1 12.18 -10.06 6.57
CA MET A 1 13.24 -9.61 7.50
C MET A 1 14.33 -8.81 6.80
N ARG A 2 14.82 -9.26 5.64
CA ARG A 2 15.88 -8.59 4.87
C ARG A 2 15.66 -7.07 4.64
N GLN A 3 14.52 -6.67 4.08
CA GLN A 3 14.18 -5.25 3.82
C GLN A 3 14.04 -4.37 5.08
N SER A 4 13.99 -4.97 6.27
CA SER A 4 14.01 -4.22 7.53
C SER A 4 15.44 -3.88 7.95
N LEU A 5 16.39 -4.77 7.62
CA LEU A 5 17.81 -4.67 7.94
C LEU A 5 18.64 -3.97 6.86
N HIS A 6 18.27 -4.16 5.59
CA HIS A 6 18.93 -3.61 4.40
C HIS A 6 17.87 -3.33 3.33
N ALA A 7 17.53 -2.06 3.14
CA ALA A 7 16.67 -1.61 2.05
C ALA A 7 17.54 -0.89 1.01
N ASP A 8 17.69 -1.50 -0.16
CA ASP A 8 18.62 -1.05 -1.19
C ASP A 8 17.99 0.06 -2.07
N GLU A 9 16.66 0.05 -2.21
CA GLU A 9 15.89 1.05 -2.97
C GLU A 9 15.21 2.10 -2.07
N ALA A 10 15.33 1.98 -0.73
CA ALA A 10 14.74 2.94 0.20
C ALA A 10 15.69 4.11 0.51
N LYS A 11 15.12 5.26 0.87
CA LYS A 11 15.89 6.43 1.33
C LYS A 11 16.53 6.25 2.71
N ALA A 12 16.20 5.19 3.45
CA ALA A 12 16.71 4.90 4.78
C ALA A 12 17.31 3.49 4.81
N VAL A 13 18.52 3.38 5.38
CA VAL A 13 19.33 2.14 5.40
C VAL A 13 18.74 1.07 6.34
N THR A 14 17.98 1.48 7.36
CA THR A 14 17.29 0.60 8.31
C THR A 14 15.84 1.05 8.49
N ASN A 15 14.90 0.13 8.27
CA ASN A 15 13.47 0.40 8.45
C ASN A 15 13.03 -0.24 9.78
N GLY A 16 13.16 0.55 10.86
CA GLY A 16 12.86 0.13 12.24
C GLY A 16 11.57 0.71 12.82
N ASP A 17 10.80 1.51 12.06
CA ASP A 17 9.66 2.29 12.57
C ASP A 17 8.33 1.51 12.58
N GLY A 18 8.43 0.18 12.59
CA GLY A 18 7.33 -0.75 12.64
C GLY A 18 7.17 -1.61 11.39
N PHE A 19 6.31 -2.60 11.50
CA PHE A 19 5.92 -3.48 10.40
C PHE A 19 4.45 -3.87 10.53
N GLY A 20 3.94 -4.50 9.48
CA GLY A 20 2.71 -5.26 9.59
C GLY A 20 2.60 -6.32 8.53
N ILE A 21 1.78 -7.31 8.85
CA ILE A 21 1.34 -8.35 7.95
C ILE A 21 -0.19 -8.40 7.97
N GLY A 22 -0.78 -8.62 6.80
CA GLY A 22 -2.21 -8.86 6.67
C GLY A 22 -2.45 -10.03 5.74
N TRP A 23 -3.42 -10.89 6.06
CA TRP A 23 -3.65 -12.10 5.27
C TRP A 23 -5.14 -12.49 5.28
N TYR A 24 -5.56 -13.11 4.19
CA TYR A 24 -6.89 -13.69 4.09
C TYR A 24 -6.86 -15.12 4.65
N GLY A 25 -7.72 -15.38 5.64
CA GLY A 25 -7.90 -16.69 6.26
C GLY A 25 -9.21 -17.33 5.82
N GLU A 26 -9.94 -17.91 6.79
CA GLU A 26 -11.27 -18.49 6.54
C GLU A 26 -12.40 -17.45 6.50
N ARG A 27 -12.15 -16.24 7.01
CA ARG A 27 -13.11 -15.13 6.99
C ARG A 27 -12.92 -14.27 5.74
N GLU A 28 -13.99 -13.63 5.30
CA GLU A 28 -13.93 -12.63 4.22
C GLU A 28 -13.06 -11.42 4.59
N GLN A 29 -13.09 -11.00 5.86
CA GLN A 29 -12.23 -9.91 6.33
C GLN A 29 -10.82 -10.42 6.61
N PRO A 30 -9.77 -9.74 6.11
CA PRO A 30 -8.39 -10.13 6.37
C PRO A 30 -8.02 -9.91 7.83
N ALA A 31 -7.21 -10.80 8.39
CA ALA A 31 -6.55 -10.58 9.66
C ALA A 31 -5.33 -9.66 9.47
N VAL A 32 -5.02 -8.84 10.47
CA VAL A 32 -3.88 -7.92 10.44
C VAL A 32 -3.14 -7.95 11.77
N TYR A 33 -1.82 -8.10 11.70
CA TYR A 33 -0.90 -7.93 12.81
C TYR A 33 0.08 -6.80 12.49
N ARG A 34 0.18 -5.82 13.39
CA ARG A 34 1.01 -4.62 13.23
C ARG A 34 1.76 -4.33 14.51
N GLU A 35 3.02 -4.00 14.39
CA GLU A 35 3.84 -3.57 15.51
C GLU A 35 4.72 -2.38 15.16
N VAL A 36 5.11 -1.63 16.19
CA VAL A 36 6.03 -0.49 16.07
C VAL A 36 7.49 -0.86 16.33
N MET A 37 7.72 -2.06 16.85
CA MET A 37 9.07 -2.61 16.99
C MET A 37 9.57 -3.15 15.65
N PRO A 38 10.89 -3.29 15.46
CA PRO A 38 11.42 -3.89 14.25
C PRO A 38 10.98 -5.35 14.05
N ALA A 39 10.80 -5.75 12.79
CA ALA A 39 10.30 -7.08 12.44
C ALA A 39 11.21 -8.23 12.89
N TRP A 40 12.53 -8.02 12.94
CA TRP A 40 13.49 -9.07 13.29
C TRP A 40 13.49 -9.42 14.78
N SER A 41 12.95 -8.54 15.64
CA SER A 41 12.92 -8.71 17.09
C SER A 41 11.56 -9.17 17.63
N ASP A 42 10.57 -9.41 16.77
CA ASP A 42 9.22 -9.78 17.19
C ASP A 42 9.01 -11.31 17.12
N GLU A 43 9.00 -11.96 18.28
CA GLU A 43 8.76 -13.40 18.42
C GLU A 43 7.33 -13.82 18.01
N ASN A 44 6.34 -12.95 18.19
CA ASN A 44 4.97 -13.23 17.77
C ASN A 44 4.87 -13.25 16.25
N LEU A 45 5.54 -12.32 15.56
CA LEU A 45 5.61 -12.32 14.09
C LEU A 45 6.24 -13.63 13.60
N LEU A 46 7.35 -14.06 14.20
CA LEU A 46 7.99 -15.34 13.87
C LEU A 46 7.05 -16.53 14.06
N SER A 47 6.34 -16.57 15.20
CA SER A 47 5.37 -17.62 15.50
C SER A 47 4.21 -17.65 14.51
N ILE A 48 3.67 -16.47 14.14
CA ILE A 48 2.60 -16.33 13.15
C ILE A 48 3.08 -16.82 11.78
N CYS A 49 4.23 -16.36 11.30
CA CYS A 49 4.80 -16.74 10.01
C CYS A 49 5.09 -18.24 9.91
N ALA A 50 5.45 -18.91 11.02
CA ALA A 50 5.67 -20.35 11.04
C ALA A 50 4.37 -21.18 10.97
N SER A 51 3.25 -20.60 11.39
CA SER A 51 2.00 -21.34 11.62
C SER A 51 0.90 -21.02 10.60
N VAL A 52 0.87 -19.81 10.07
CA VAL A 52 -0.19 -19.31 9.20
C VAL A 52 0.15 -19.58 7.73
N ARG A 53 -0.84 -20.10 7.00
CA ARG A 53 -0.81 -20.21 5.54
C ARG A 53 -1.94 -19.38 4.96
N SER A 54 -1.67 -18.67 3.88
CA SER A 54 -2.68 -17.89 3.16
C SER A 54 -2.39 -17.91 1.67
N ARG A 55 -3.45 -17.85 0.85
CA ARG A 55 -3.35 -17.72 -0.61
C ARG A 55 -3.00 -16.28 -1.03
N LEU A 56 -3.29 -15.30 -0.18
CA LEU A 56 -3.04 -13.89 -0.44
C LEU A 56 -2.72 -13.17 0.88
N PHE A 57 -1.53 -12.61 0.95
CA PHE A 57 -1.07 -11.86 2.11
C PHE A 57 -0.19 -10.70 1.69
N PHE A 58 -0.17 -9.69 2.55
CA PHE A 58 0.56 -8.45 2.43
C PHE A 58 1.55 -8.35 3.58
N ALA A 59 2.75 -7.85 3.31
CA ALA A 59 3.77 -7.56 4.33
C ALA A 59 4.40 -6.20 4.03
N HIS A 60 4.58 -5.39 5.06
CA HIS A 60 5.14 -4.04 4.93
C HIS A 60 6.05 -3.72 6.10
N VAL A 61 7.23 -3.21 5.83
CA VAL A 61 8.10 -2.59 6.82
C VAL A 61 8.00 -1.08 6.66
N ARG A 62 7.72 -0.37 7.74
CA ARG A 62 7.53 1.09 7.71
C ARG A 62 8.84 1.81 7.97
N ALA A 63 9.13 2.79 7.11
CA ALA A 63 10.03 3.89 7.38
C ALA A 63 9.16 5.12 7.66
N ALA A 64 9.16 5.66 8.88
CA ALA A 64 8.24 6.73 9.25
C ALA A 64 8.63 8.05 8.56
N THR A 65 7.74 8.55 7.70
CA THR A 65 7.86 9.87 7.08
C THR A 65 6.86 10.84 7.73
N GLY A 66 7.33 11.61 8.71
CA GLY A 66 6.61 12.76 9.28
C GLY A 66 5.41 12.47 10.20
N THR A 67 4.91 11.24 10.28
CA THR A 67 3.84 10.84 11.22
C THR A 67 4.40 10.04 12.40
N GLY A 68 3.78 10.16 13.57
CA GLY A 68 4.24 9.50 14.79
C GLY A 68 4.37 7.97 14.67
N ILE A 69 5.22 7.40 15.52
CA ILE A 69 5.39 5.95 15.67
C ILE A 69 4.18 5.42 16.43
N ALA A 70 3.27 4.75 15.71
CA ALA A 70 2.05 4.19 16.25
C ALA A 70 1.60 3.01 15.39
N ARG A 71 1.04 1.95 16.01
CA ARG A 71 0.57 0.75 15.28
C ARG A 71 -0.48 1.12 14.23
N GLN A 72 -1.32 2.11 14.52
CA GLN A 72 -2.36 2.60 13.60
C GLN A 72 -1.78 3.23 12.34
N ASN A 73 -0.53 3.71 12.36
CA ASN A 73 0.15 4.29 11.20
C ASN A 73 0.95 3.24 10.40
N CYS A 74 0.97 1.99 10.85
CA CYS A 74 1.63 0.89 10.15
C CYS A 74 0.66 0.26 9.14
N HIS A 75 1.17 -0.02 7.95
CA HIS A 75 0.49 -0.84 6.95
C HIS A 75 0.46 -2.31 7.38
N PRO A 76 -0.44 -3.14 6.82
CA PRO A 76 -1.54 -2.78 5.92
C PRO A 76 -2.74 -2.15 6.63
N TYR A 77 -3.55 -1.39 5.88
CA TYR A 77 -4.86 -0.87 6.29
C TYR A 77 -5.98 -1.79 5.82
N THR A 78 -7.10 -1.80 6.55
CA THR A 78 -8.27 -2.62 6.24
C THR A 78 -9.58 -1.86 6.36
N SER A 79 -10.54 -2.22 5.50
CA SER A 79 -11.93 -1.74 5.52
C SER A 79 -12.82 -2.82 4.91
N GLY A 80 -13.67 -3.46 5.72
CA GLY A 80 -14.42 -4.64 5.30
C GLY A 80 -13.49 -5.75 4.78
N ARG A 81 -13.72 -6.19 3.54
CA ARG A 81 -12.86 -7.20 2.86
C ARG A 81 -11.57 -6.64 2.30
N TRP A 82 -11.38 -5.32 2.26
CA TRP A 82 -10.25 -4.72 1.55
C TRP A 82 -9.00 -4.65 2.42
N LEU A 83 -7.85 -4.96 1.82
CA LEU A 83 -6.52 -4.85 2.39
C LEU A 83 -5.66 -3.93 1.53
N PHE A 84 -4.94 -2.98 2.12
CA PHE A 84 -4.22 -1.94 1.39
C PHE A 84 -2.85 -1.60 1.97
N MET A 85 -1.86 -1.39 1.09
CA MET A 85 -0.54 -0.85 1.43
C MET A 85 -0.11 0.22 0.44
N HIS A 86 0.62 1.23 0.93
CA HIS A 86 1.09 2.35 0.12
C HIS A 86 2.52 2.73 0.48
N ASN A 87 3.41 2.61 -0.50
CA ASN A 87 4.74 3.19 -0.49
C ASN A 87 4.75 4.46 -1.36
N GLY A 88 4.80 5.59 -0.70
CA GLY A 88 4.69 6.88 -1.38
C GLY A 88 4.42 7.99 -0.38
N GLN A 89 3.96 9.11 -0.90
CA GLN A 89 3.64 10.27 -0.07
C GLN A 89 2.72 11.22 -0.83
N VAL A 90 1.85 11.88 -0.08
CA VAL A 90 1.16 13.09 -0.50
C VAL A 90 2.02 14.29 -0.11
N GLY A 91 2.63 14.95 -1.09
CA GLY A 91 3.39 16.17 -0.86
C GLY A 91 2.54 17.22 -0.12
N GLY A 92 3.14 17.91 0.86
CA GLY A 92 2.44 18.94 1.63
C GLY A 92 1.20 18.45 2.39
N TYR A 93 1.14 17.16 2.74
CA TYR A 93 -0.04 16.52 3.32
C TYR A 93 -0.70 17.32 4.47
N SER A 94 0.09 17.89 5.39
CA SER A 94 -0.45 18.69 6.50
C SER A 94 -1.32 19.89 6.06
N GLN A 95 -1.04 20.46 4.89
CA GLN A 95 -1.79 21.59 4.33
C GLN A 95 -3.12 21.16 3.71
N ILE A 96 -3.14 19.99 3.07
CA ILE A 96 -4.31 19.51 2.32
C ILE A 96 -5.18 18.53 3.11
N ARG A 97 -4.65 17.96 4.21
CA ARG A 97 -5.25 16.91 5.02
C ARG A 97 -6.70 17.22 5.38
N ARG A 98 -6.96 18.42 5.94
CA ARG A 98 -8.31 18.82 6.37
C ARG A 98 -9.31 18.83 5.20
N ALA A 99 -8.88 19.31 4.04
CA ALA A 99 -9.74 19.38 2.85
C ALA A 99 -10.05 17.99 2.27
N LEU A 100 -9.10 17.05 2.37
CA LEU A 100 -9.33 15.65 1.99
C LEU A 100 -10.17 14.90 3.02
N GLU A 101 -9.95 15.12 4.32
CA GLU A 101 -10.76 14.54 5.40
C GLU A 101 -12.24 14.89 5.27
N ALA A 102 -12.55 16.13 4.88
CA ALA A 102 -13.92 16.57 4.65
C ALA A 102 -14.65 15.84 3.50
N ARG A 103 -13.93 15.04 2.70
CA ARG A 103 -14.50 14.23 1.61
C ARG A 103 -14.74 12.77 2.00
N VAL A 104 -14.29 12.35 3.19
CA VAL A 104 -14.51 11.00 3.69
C VAL A 104 -15.94 10.91 4.25
N PRO A 105 -16.77 9.96 3.80
CA PRO A 105 -18.09 9.73 4.40
C PRO A 105 -18.00 9.40 5.89
N ASP A 106 -19.01 9.80 6.67
CA ASP A 106 -19.01 9.66 8.14
C ASP A 106 -18.72 8.24 8.63
N TYR A 107 -19.28 7.23 7.95
CA TYR A 107 -19.08 5.82 8.34
C TYR A 107 -17.61 5.37 8.18
N LEU A 108 -16.91 5.81 7.12
CA LEU A 108 -15.49 5.53 6.92
C LEU A 108 -14.61 6.44 7.78
N PHE A 109 -15.05 7.66 8.07
CA PHE A 109 -14.34 8.54 8.99
C PHE A 109 -14.28 7.93 10.39
N ALA A 110 -15.34 7.23 10.82
CA ALA A 110 -15.35 6.48 12.08
C ALA A 110 -14.40 5.27 12.11
N GLU A 111 -14.04 4.73 10.94
CA GLU A 111 -13.05 3.65 10.80
C GLU A 111 -11.61 4.16 10.90
N ARG A 112 -11.37 5.43 10.61
CA ARG A 112 -10.05 6.05 10.64
C ARG A 112 -9.41 5.98 12.03
N ARG A 113 -8.21 5.42 12.14
CA ARG A 113 -7.46 5.29 13.42
C ARG A 113 -6.11 5.99 13.41
N GLY A 114 -5.48 6.09 12.25
CA GLY A 114 -4.19 6.71 12.06
C GLY A 114 -4.27 8.17 11.63
N ALA A 115 -3.10 8.72 11.37
CA ALA A 115 -2.91 10.09 10.92
C ALA A 115 -2.22 10.18 9.55
N THR A 116 -1.94 9.05 8.90
CA THR A 116 -1.18 9.00 7.65
C THR A 116 -2.02 9.47 6.46
N ASP A 117 -1.31 9.93 5.44
CA ASP A 117 -1.85 10.14 4.10
C ASP A 117 -2.30 8.82 3.46
N SER A 118 -1.54 7.73 3.64
CA SER A 118 -1.89 6.39 3.16
C SER A 118 -3.28 5.93 3.61
N GLU A 119 -3.61 6.08 4.90
CA GLU A 119 -4.93 5.71 5.43
C GLU A 119 -6.04 6.58 4.84
N LEU A 120 -5.79 7.89 4.69
CA LEU A 120 -6.78 8.80 4.10
C LEU A 120 -7.05 8.46 2.63
N LEU A 121 -5.99 8.24 1.85
CA LEU A 121 -6.13 7.81 0.45
C LEU A 121 -6.91 6.50 0.37
N PHE A 122 -6.61 5.54 1.24
CA PHE A 122 -7.32 4.27 1.29
C PHE A 122 -8.82 4.46 1.56
N LEU A 123 -9.21 5.21 2.59
CA LEU A 123 -10.62 5.44 2.90
C LEU A 123 -11.36 6.18 1.78
N LEU A 124 -10.70 7.12 1.09
CA LEU A 124 -11.28 7.78 -0.08
C LEU A 124 -11.46 6.81 -1.25
N ILE A 125 -10.53 5.87 -1.45
CA ILE A 125 -10.66 4.80 -2.46
C ILE A 125 -11.85 3.90 -2.12
N ILE A 126 -11.97 3.46 -0.87
CA ILE A 126 -13.10 2.66 -0.39
C ILE A 126 -14.42 3.39 -0.62
N ALA A 127 -14.48 4.69 -0.30
CA ALA A 127 -15.68 5.50 -0.54
C ALA A 127 -16.13 5.49 -2.00
N ARG A 128 -15.20 5.41 -2.96
CA ARG A 128 -15.53 5.29 -4.40
C ARG A 128 -15.95 3.86 -4.78
N LEU A 129 -15.31 2.85 -4.20
CA LEU A 129 -15.67 1.44 -4.40
C LEU A 129 -17.07 1.13 -3.87
N ASP A 130 -17.45 1.67 -2.71
CA ASP A 130 -18.78 1.49 -2.12
C ASP A 130 -19.89 2.15 -2.97
N LEU A 131 -19.54 3.14 -3.79
CA LEU A 131 -20.42 3.74 -4.80
C LEU A 131 -20.44 2.97 -6.13
N GLY A 132 -19.77 1.82 -6.21
CA GLY A 132 -19.76 0.95 -7.39
C GLY A 132 -18.72 1.30 -8.46
N ALA A 133 -17.75 2.16 -8.16
CA ALA A 133 -16.64 2.42 -9.08
C ALA A 133 -15.77 1.17 -9.26
N SER A 134 -15.19 0.98 -10.45
CA SER A 134 -14.14 -0.02 -10.64
C SER A 134 -12.89 0.38 -9.83
N VAL A 135 -12.05 -0.59 -9.47
CA VAL A 135 -10.80 -0.32 -8.71
C VAL A 135 -9.90 0.69 -9.41
N ALA A 136 -9.73 0.55 -10.73
CA ALA A 136 -8.94 1.49 -11.52
C ALA A 136 -9.53 2.91 -11.46
N ASP A 137 -10.86 3.04 -11.63
CA ASP A 137 -11.50 4.36 -11.66
C ASP A 137 -11.51 5.00 -10.26
N ALA A 138 -11.74 4.20 -9.20
CA ALA A 138 -11.67 4.66 -7.82
C ALA A 138 -10.30 5.27 -7.49
N VAL A 139 -9.22 4.55 -7.78
CA VAL A 139 -7.86 5.03 -7.54
C VAL A 139 -7.53 6.24 -8.41
N THR A 140 -7.81 6.19 -9.72
CA THR A 140 -7.57 7.32 -10.62
C THR A 140 -8.31 8.58 -10.17
N GLN A 141 -9.58 8.47 -9.77
CA GLN A 141 -10.36 9.62 -9.27
C GLN A 141 -9.76 10.20 -8.00
N VAL A 142 -9.42 9.36 -7.01
CA VAL A 142 -8.81 9.83 -5.76
C VAL A 142 -7.47 10.52 -5.98
N LEU A 143 -6.61 9.98 -6.86
CA LEU A 143 -5.34 10.62 -7.20
C LEU A 143 -5.54 11.97 -7.90
N ARG A 144 -6.47 12.04 -8.86
CA ARG A 144 -6.80 13.30 -9.57
C ARG A 144 -7.40 14.35 -8.64
N GLU A 145 -8.33 13.98 -7.78
CA GLU A 145 -8.94 14.88 -6.80
C GLU A 145 -7.93 15.38 -5.75
N THR A 146 -6.99 14.51 -5.36
CA THR A 146 -5.88 14.86 -4.47
C THR A 146 -4.96 15.88 -5.14
N LEU A 147 -4.55 15.63 -6.39
CA LEU A 147 -3.75 16.58 -7.18
C LEU A 147 -4.46 17.92 -7.38
N ALA A 148 -5.74 17.90 -7.72
CA ALA A 148 -6.51 19.14 -7.87
C ALA A 148 -6.55 19.93 -6.56
N MET A 149 -6.69 19.27 -5.42
CA MET A 149 -6.63 19.92 -4.11
C MET A 149 -5.24 20.49 -3.81
N MET A 150 -4.17 19.76 -4.14
CA MET A 150 -2.80 20.25 -4.02
C MET A 150 -2.58 21.52 -4.85
N GLN A 151 -3.12 21.57 -6.07
CA GLN A 151 -3.05 22.77 -6.92
C GLN A 151 -3.81 23.96 -6.32
N VAL A 152 -5.04 23.75 -5.84
CA VAL A 152 -5.86 24.78 -5.18
C VAL A 152 -5.16 25.36 -3.96
N LEU A 153 -4.44 24.53 -3.21
CA LEU A 153 -3.73 24.93 -1.99
C LEU A 153 -2.24 25.25 -2.24
N HIS A 154 -1.83 25.41 -3.50
CA HIS A 154 -0.47 25.80 -3.90
C HIS A 154 0.65 24.88 -3.37
N VAL A 155 0.36 23.58 -3.24
CA VAL A 155 1.34 22.56 -2.86
C VAL A 155 2.08 22.06 -4.10
N SER A 156 3.37 22.32 -4.17
CA SER A 156 4.25 21.93 -5.29
C SER A 156 4.97 20.59 -5.08
N ALA A 157 5.00 20.06 -3.86
CA ALA A 157 5.60 18.77 -3.56
C ALA A 157 4.83 17.63 -4.26
N PRO A 158 5.50 16.56 -4.71
CA PRO A 158 4.88 15.54 -5.56
C PRO A 158 3.92 14.61 -4.79
N LEU A 159 2.93 14.09 -5.50
CA LEU A 159 2.13 12.93 -5.09
C LEU A 159 2.76 11.68 -5.70
N ARG A 160 3.18 10.73 -4.85
CA ARG A 160 3.77 9.46 -5.26
C ARG A 160 2.93 8.32 -4.72
N PHE A 161 2.61 7.35 -5.57
CA PHE A 161 1.68 6.28 -5.26
C PHE A 161 2.16 4.96 -5.86
N ALA A 162 2.99 4.23 -5.11
CA ALA A 162 3.16 2.80 -5.32
C ALA A 162 2.34 2.08 -4.26
N ALA A 163 1.33 1.31 -4.65
CA ALA A 163 0.38 0.74 -3.70
C ALA A 163 -0.09 -0.64 -4.13
N THR A 164 -0.59 -1.40 -3.17
CA THR A 164 -1.34 -2.64 -3.41
C THR A 164 -2.69 -2.58 -2.71
N LEU A 165 -3.73 -3.07 -3.38
CA LEU A 165 -5.10 -3.20 -2.88
C LEU A 165 -5.60 -4.60 -3.22
N SER A 166 -6.28 -5.27 -2.28
CA SER A 166 -6.90 -6.56 -2.56
C SER A 166 -8.20 -6.71 -1.80
N ASP A 167 -9.11 -7.50 -2.36
CA ASP A 167 -10.36 -7.96 -1.73
C ASP A 167 -10.30 -9.43 -1.28
N GLY A 168 -9.14 -10.09 -1.42
CA GLY A 168 -8.92 -11.49 -1.09
C GLY A 168 -8.94 -12.43 -2.30
N GLU A 169 -9.48 -11.98 -3.43
CA GLU A 169 -9.49 -12.76 -4.68
C GLU A 169 -8.51 -12.19 -5.71
N THR A 170 -8.48 -10.86 -5.83
CA THR A 170 -7.61 -10.16 -6.78
C THR A 170 -6.66 -9.23 -6.04
N LEU A 171 -5.39 -9.22 -6.45
CA LEU A 171 -4.39 -8.25 -6.02
C LEU A 171 -4.21 -7.20 -7.11
N HIS A 172 -4.48 -5.94 -6.77
CA HIS A 172 -4.22 -4.79 -7.63
C HIS A 172 -2.96 -4.07 -7.17
N ALA A 173 -1.98 -3.94 -8.05
CA ALA A 173 -0.75 -3.20 -7.82
C ALA A 173 -0.75 -1.93 -8.67
N PHE A 174 -0.34 -0.81 -8.10
CA PHE A 174 -0.34 0.50 -8.75
C PHE A 174 1.06 1.09 -8.67
N ARG A 175 1.54 1.64 -9.78
CA ARG A 175 2.77 2.45 -9.80
C ARG A 175 2.51 3.76 -10.51
N TRP A 176 2.42 4.86 -9.77
CA TRP A 176 2.10 6.17 -10.32
C TRP A 176 2.81 7.30 -9.55
N SER A 177 3.11 8.41 -10.23
CA SER A 177 3.56 9.65 -9.60
C SER A 177 3.16 10.86 -10.44
N SER A 178 3.00 12.01 -9.78
CA SER A 178 2.84 13.31 -10.42
C SER A 178 4.15 13.89 -10.94
N ASP A 179 5.29 13.30 -10.57
CA ASP A 179 6.62 13.63 -11.07
C ASP A 179 7.28 12.42 -11.77
N LYS A 180 8.54 12.56 -12.19
CA LYS A 180 9.29 11.49 -12.86
C LYS A 180 9.80 10.40 -11.91
N LEU A 181 9.51 10.49 -10.62
CA LEU A 181 10.12 9.68 -9.56
C LEU A 181 9.06 8.80 -8.86
N ALA A 182 8.34 8.01 -9.66
CA ALA A 182 7.44 6.99 -9.14
C ALA A 182 8.23 5.93 -8.35
N PRO A 183 7.87 5.65 -7.08
CA PRO A 183 8.51 4.60 -6.31
C PRO A 183 8.50 3.28 -7.07
N THR A 184 9.51 2.46 -6.85
CA THR A 184 9.66 1.18 -7.52
C THR A 184 8.60 0.20 -7.03
N LEU A 185 8.13 -0.62 -7.95
CA LEU A 185 7.26 -1.75 -7.68
C LEU A 185 7.55 -2.79 -8.75
N TYR A 186 7.96 -3.97 -8.32
CA TYR A 186 8.35 -5.07 -9.16
C TYR A 186 7.36 -6.20 -9.02
N VAL A 187 7.17 -6.96 -10.10
CA VAL A 187 6.41 -8.20 -10.12
C VAL A 187 7.33 -9.36 -10.46
N HIS A 188 7.08 -10.51 -9.86
CA HIS A 188 7.78 -11.75 -10.15
C HIS A 188 6.81 -12.91 -10.13
N GLN A 189 6.98 -13.84 -11.07
CA GLN A 189 6.25 -15.09 -11.12
C GLN A 189 7.23 -16.25 -10.87
N PRO A 190 7.31 -16.76 -9.62
CA PRO A 190 8.19 -17.87 -9.31
C PRO A 190 7.83 -19.12 -10.10
N SER A 191 8.82 -19.95 -10.42
CA SER A 191 8.61 -21.26 -11.06
C SER A 191 7.77 -22.22 -10.20
N ALA A 192 7.81 -22.05 -8.87
CA ALA A 192 6.99 -22.77 -7.91
C ALA A 192 5.49 -22.36 -7.93
N GLY A 193 5.14 -21.32 -8.69
CA GLY A 193 3.78 -20.79 -8.82
C GLY A 193 3.49 -19.60 -7.91
N GLY A 194 2.34 -18.96 -8.14
CA GLY A 194 1.93 -17.72 -7.49
C GLY A 194 2.52 -16.48 -8.15
N MET A 195 2.21 -15.32 -7.57
CA MET A 195 2.73 -14.02 -8.01
C MET A 195 3.24 -13.25 -6.79
N LEU A 196 4.37 -12.57 -6.95
CA LEU A 196 4.95 -11.69 -5.95
C LEU A 196 4.93 -10.26 -6.48
N VAL A 197 4.61 -9.32 -5.59
CA VAL A 197 4.74 -7.88 -5.81
C VAL A 197 5.57 -7.32 -4.67
N ALA A 198 6.65 -6.61 -4.98
CA ALA A 198 7.54 -6.05 -3.96
C ALA A 198 8.10 -4.70 -4.40
N SER A 199 8.40 -3.81 -3.44
CA SER A 199 9.02 -2.51 -3.72
C SER A 199 10.45 -2.64 -4.27
N GLU A 200 11.13 -3.73 -3.92
CA GLU A 200 12.47 -4.12 -4.38
C GLU A 200 12.52 -5.66 -4.44
N PRO A 201 13.33 -6.25 -5.33
CA PRO A 201 13.51 -7.71 -5.40
C PRO A 201 13.93 -8.30 -4.05
N LEU A 202 13.40 -9.48 -3.71
CA LEU A 202 13.61 -10.10 -2.39
C LEU A 202 14.91 -10.93 -2.29
N GLU A 203 15.46 -11.35 -3.43
CA GLU A 203 16.65 -12.19 -3.55
C GLU A 203 17.84 -11.41 -4.11
N ASP A 204 19.05 -11.98 -4.05
CA ASP A 204 20.25 -11.38 -4.62
C ASP A 204 20.18 -11.40 -6.15
N GLY A 205 19.66 -10.32 -6.72
CA GLY A 205 19.54 -10.11 -8.16
C GLY A 205 18.14 -9.73 -8.61
N HIS A 206 18.05 -9.24 -9.85
CA HIS A 206 16.79 -8.87 -10.49
C HIS A 206 16.26 -9.99 -11.40
N GLU A 207 16.84 -11.19 -11.35
CA GLU A 207 16.48 -12.27 -12.26
C GLU A 207 15.00 -12.66 -12.08
N GLY A 208 14.23 -12.58 -13.17
CA GLY A 208 12.79 -12.82 -13.16
C GLY A 208 11.92 -11.69 -12.59
N TRP A 209 12.49 -10.62 -12.01
CA TRP A 209 11.72 -9.48 -11.51
C TRP A 209 11.53 -8.44 -12.61
N GLU A 210 10.28 -8.09 -12.90
CA GLU A 210 9.93 -7.04 -13.86
C GLU A 210 9.47 -5.79 -13.12
N MET A 211 10.09 -4.64 -13.38
CA MET A 211 9.62 -3.37 -12.83
C MET A 211 8.35 -2.94 -13.57
N MET A 212 7.26 -2.70 -12.83
CA MET A 212 6.03 -2.15 -13.39
C MET A 212 6.31 -0.82 -14.08
N ALA A 213 5.74 -0.58 -15.25
CA ALA A 213 5.84 0.73 -15.91
C ALA A 213 5.17 1.83 -15.06
N PRO A 214 5.73 3.06 -15.01
CA PRO A 214 5.07 4.16 -14.31
C PRO A 214 3.74 4.51 -14.99
N GLY A 215 2.75 4.91 -14.19
CA GLY A 215 1.40 5.21 -14.66
C GLY A 215 0.57 3.97 -14.99
N THR A 216 0.86 2.83 -14.36
CA THR A 216 0.14 1.57 -14.63
C THR A 216 -0.46 0.95 -13.37
N MET A 217 -1.48 0.15 -13.61
CA MET A 217 -2.11 -0.75 -12.66
C MET A 217 -2.01 -2.17 -13.23
N LEU A 218 -1.60 -3.12 -12.38
CA LEU A 218 -1.69 -4.55 -12.65
C LEU A 218 -2.75 -5.18 -11.76
N SER A 219 -3.57 -6.06 -12.31
CA SER A 219 -4.51 -6.91 -11.57
C SER A 219 -4.06 -8.35 -11.68
N LEU A 220 -3.83 -9.01 -10.55
CA LEU A 220 -3.37 -10.38 -10.44
C LEU A 220 -4.48 -11.20 -9.80
N SER A 221 -4.98 -12.20 -10.53
CA SER A 221 -6.02 -13.11 -10.05
C SER A 221 -5.73 -14.55 -10.51
N ALA A 222 -6.57 -15.51 -10.10
CA ALA A 222 -6.50 -16.88 -10.61
C ALA A 222 -6.68 -16.96 -12.14
N ASN A 223 -7.32 -15.96 -12.76
CA ASN A 223 -7.57 -15.92 -14.20
C ASN A 223 -6.40 -15.32 -15.01
N GLY A 224 -5.36 -14.82 -14.33
CA GLY A 224 -4.16 -14.27 -14.95
C GLY A 224 -3.85 -12.85 -14.51
N VAL A 225 -3.02 -12.19 -15.32
CA VAL A 225 -2.49 -10.85 -15.09
C VAL A 225 -3.04 -9.90 -16.15
N GLU A 226 -3.68 -8.82 -15.70
CA GLU A 226 -4.17 -7.75 -16.58
C GLU A 226 -3.44 -6.44 -16.28
N SER A 227 -3.08 -5.71 -17.32
CA SER A 227 -2.41 -4.41 -17.21
C SER A 227 -3.28 -3.29 -17.78
N ARG A 228 -3.37 -2.19 -17.04
CA ARG A 228 -4.14 -0.99 -17.44
C ARG A 228 -3.33 0.27 -17.16
N ALA A 229 -3.36 1.21 -18.10
CA ALA A 229 -2.81 2.55 -17.89
C ALA A 229 -3.72 3.36 -16.95
N LEU A 230 -3.11 3.98 -15.94
CA LEU A 230 -3.74 4.95 -15.05
C LEU A 230 -3.64 6.33 -15.72
N ARG A 231 -4.74 6.77 -16.34
CA ARG A 231 -4.84 8.08 -16.99
C ARG A 231 -5.16 9.19 -16.00
#